data_AF-A0A1A8L3H3-F1
#
_entry.id   AF-A0A1A8L3H3-F1
#
_cell.length_a   1.000
_cell.length_b   1.000
_cell.length_c   1.000
_cell.angle_alpha   90.00
_cell.angle_beta   90.00
_cell.angle_gamma   90.00
#
_symmetry.space_group_name_H-M   'P 1'
#
loop_
_entity.id
_entity.type
_entity.pdbx_description
1 polymer ?
#
loop_
_entity_poly.entity_id
_entity_poly.type
_entity_poly.pdbx_seq_one_letter_code
_entity_poly.pdbx_strand_id
1 'polypeptide(L)'
;LDSMLLRSSWKETSEQQMEESSSTAMVSDPDLLRCDCNPQCPDGSVNGTCLTRGFCFTMVTEEEGGHAVLSAGCLPQVGSEFQCRDMLNARLRIVMKCCTDRDYCNRSLRPTLPPLVTSEYVDSNI
;
A
#
# COMPACT_ATOMS: atom_id res chain seq x y z
N LEU A 1 58.31 12.70 32.99
CA LEU A 1 59.03 11.41 33.05
C LEU A 1 57.95 10.34 33.16
N ASP A 2 57.74 9.39 32.27
CA ASP A 2 58.55 8.84 31.17
C ASP A 2 57.58 8.04 30.25
N SER A 3 57.46 8.40 28.96
CA SER A 3 57.84 7.63 27.75
C SER A 3 57.50 6.12 27.71
N MET A 4 56.71 5.68 26.73
CA MET A 4 57.15 4.92 25.53
C MET A 4 56.06 3.98 24.94
N LEU A 5 56.00 4.04 23.61
CA LEU A 5 55.27 3.19 22.67
C LEU A 5 55.79 1.74 22.68
N LEU A 6 54.91 0.77 22.46
CA LEU A 6 55.26 -0.47 21.76
C LEU A 6 54.18 -0.88 20.75
N ARG A 7 54.63 -1.05 19.51
CA ARG A 7 53.92 -1.45 18.29
C ARG A 7 54.31 -2.90 17.96
N SER A 8 53.35 -3.75 17.63
CA SER A 8 53.45 -4.86 16.65
C SER A 8 52.02 -5.36 16.39
N SER A 9 51.41 -5.41 15.20
CA SER A 9 51.78 -5.73 13.81
C SER A 9 52.04 -7.20 13.54
N TRP A 10 51.01 -8.06 13.61
CA TRP A 10 51.05 -9.40 13.02
C TRP A 10 49.81 -9.62 12.15
N LYS A 11 50.09 -10.14 10.96
CA LYS A 11 49.33 -10.18 9.72
C LYS A 11 48.95 -11.64 9.48
N GLU A 12 47.69 -11.95 9.22
CA GLU A 12 47.34 -13.14 8.44
C GLU A 12 46.32 -12.81 7.35
N THR A 13 46.60 -13.43 6.22
CA THR A 13 46.09 -13.20 4.88
C THR A 13 44.84 -14.05 4.64
N SER A 14 43.85 -13.48 3.96
CA SER A 14 43.05 -14.24 2.99
C SER A 14 42.52 -13.28 1.94
N GLU A 15 43.30 -13.14 0.87
CA GLU A 15 42.82 -12.68 -0.42
C GLU A 15 42.17 -13.87 -1.12
N GLN A 16 40.86 -13.82 -1.34
CA GLN A 16 40.24 -14.47 -2.48
C GLN A 16 39.17 -13.54 -3.05
N GLN A 17 39.60 -12.83 -4.08
CA GLN A 17 38.76 -12.20 -5.08
C GLN A 17 38.28 -13.29 -6.05
N MET A 18 36.97 -13.46 -6.22
CA MET A 18 36.41 -13.97 -7.48
C MET A 18 34.97 -13.48 -7.59
N GLU A 19 34.72 -12.83 -8.72
CA GLU A 19 33.43 -12.39 -9.22
C GLU A 19 32.50 -13.59 -9.41
N GLU A 20 31.25 -13.53 -8.94
CA GLU A 20 30.18 -14.25 -9.63
C GLU A 20 28.79 -13.72 -9.30
N SER A 21 28.11 -13.35 -10.38
CA SER A 21 26.66 -13.40 -10.54
C SER A 21 25.81 -12.48 -9.68
N SER A 22 25.51 -11.33 -10.29
CA SER A 22 24.21 -10.68 -10.18
C SER A 22 23.09 -11.73 -10.28
N SER A 23 22.53 -12.05 -9.13
CA SER A 23 21.24 -12.75 -9.03
C SER A 23 20.50 -12.11 -7.88
N THR A 24 20.04 -10.87 -8.10
CA THR A 24 18.88 -10.33 -7.40
C THR A 24 17.64 -11.08 -7.88
N ALA A 25 17.58 -12.38 -7.57
CA ALA A 25 16.31 -13.07 -7.49
C ALA A 25 15.57 -12.36 -6.36
N MET A 26 14.60 -11.51 -6.71
CA MET A 26 13.67 -10.98 -5.72
C MET A 26 13.01 -12.19 -5.09
N VAL A 27 13.42 -12.51 -3.86
CA VAL A 27 12.77 -13.53 -3.06
C VAL A 27 11.32 -13.09 -2.98
N SER A 28 10.45 -13.78 -3.72
CA SER A 28 9.02 -13.67 -3.55
C SER A 28 8.73 -14.23 -2.17
N ASP A 29 8.70 -13.33 -1.19
CA ASP A 29 8.21 -13.59 0.15
C ASP A 29 6.75 -14.01 -0.01
N PRO A 30 6.40 -15.30 0.22
CA PRO A 30 5.06 -15.82 -0.03
C PRO A 30 3.99 -15.13 0.83
N ASP A 31 4.40 -14.33 1.83
CA ASP A 31 3.52 -13.56 2.69
C ASP A 31 3.22 -12.14 2.15
N LEU A 32 3.80 -11.74 1.02
CA LEU A 32 3.56 -10.43 0.40
C LEU A 32 2.53 -10.50 -0.72
N LEU A 33 1.40 -9.81 -0.50
CA LEU A 33 0.35 -9.56 -1.46
C LEU A 33 0.74 -8.41 -2.40
N ARG A 34 0.61 -8.64 -3.71
CA ARG A 34 0.80 -7.59 -4.74
C ARG A 34 -0.52 -6.94 -5.09
N CYS A 35 -0.53 -5.60 -5.17
CA CYS A 35 -1.73 -4.82 -5.46
C CYS A 35 -1.48 -3.82 -6.60
N ASP A 36 -2.55 -3.41 -7.28
CA ASP A 36 -2.50 -2.18 -8.07
C ASP A 36 -2.54 -0.97 -7.14
N CYS A 37 -1.76 0.06 -7.46
CA CYS A 37 -1.80 1.34 -6.79
C CYS A 37 -1.88 2.48 -7.81
N ASN A 38 -2.77 3.44 -7.56
CA ASN A 38 -2.86 4.71 -8.28
C ASN A 38 -3.92 5.60 -7.59
N PRO A 39 -3.66 6.87 -7.26
CA PRO A 39 -2.34 7.50 -7.12
C PRO A 39 -1.62 7.10 -5.82
N GLN A 40 -2.20 6.20 -5.00
CA GLN A 40 -1.71 5.84 -3.66
C GLN A 40 -0.56 4.83 -3.71
N CYS A 41 0.45 5.12 -4.52
CA CYS A 41 1.65 4.32 -4.60
C CYS A 41 2.74 4.85 -3.65
N PRO A 42 3.49 3.96 -2.97
CA PRO A 42 4.69 4.38 -2.25
C PRO A 42 5.79 4.83 -3.22
N ASP A 43 6.73 5.62 -2.70
CA ASP A 43 7.89 6.07 -3.46
C ASP A 43 8.72 4.88 -3.97
N GLY A 44 9.17 4.98 -5.22
CA GLY A 44 9.92 3.90 -5.88
C GLY A 44 9.06 2.72 -6.34
N SER A 45 7.73 2.82 -6.25
CA SER A 45 6.82 1.88 -6.91
C SER A 45 7.07 1.84 -8.42
N VAL A 46 6.95 0.63 -8.99
CA VAL A 46 7.15 0.39 -10.42
C VAL A 46 5.86 -0.14 -11.01
N ASN A 47 5.51 0.33 -12.20
CA ASN A 47 4.32 -0.08 -12.96
C ASN A 47 2.97 0.10 -12.22
N GLY A 48 2.88 1.07 -11.30
CA GLY A 48 1.65 1.30 -10.54
C GLY A 48 1.30 0.11 -9.63
N THR A 49 2.32 -0.50 -9.00
CA THR A 49 2.12 -1.64 -8.10
C THR A 49 2.80 -1.42 -6.75
N CYS A 50 2.22 -2.03 -5.71
CA CYS A 50 2.77 -2.05 -4.36
C CYS A 50 2.70 -3.45 -3.77
N LEU A 51 3.53 -3.72 -2.75
CA LEU A 51 3.57 -4.98 -2.00
C LEU A 51 3.18 -4.72 -0.54
N THR A 52 2.41 -5.63 0.06
CA THR A 52 2.01 -5.53 1.47
C THR A 52 1.78 -6.89 2.11
N ARG A 53 1.95 -6.99 3.43
CA ARG A 53 1.44 -8.13 4.22
C ARG A 53 -0.01 -7.95 4.69
N GLY A 54 -0.59 -6.78 4.43
CA GLY A 54 -1.95 -6.43 4.79
C GLY A 54 -2.92 -6.64 3.64
N PHE A 55 -3.56 -5.55 3.20
CA PHE A 55 -4.71 -5.60 2.30
C PHE A 55 -4.45 -4.78 1.04
N CYS A 56 -4.95 -5.23 -0.10
CA CYS A 56 -5.18 -4.32 -1.22
C CYS A 56 -6.47 -3.54 -0.98
N PHE A 57 -6.53 -2.29 -1.42
CA PHE A 57 -7.77 -1.50 -1.36
C PHE A 57 -8.11 -0.83 -2.70
N THR A 58 -9.39 -0.50 -2.83
CA THR A 58 -9.91 0.47 -3.79
C THR A 58 -10.89 1.38 -3.09
N MET A 59 -10.77 2.68 -3.31
CA MET A 59 -11.57 3.72 -2.68
C MET A 59 -12.14 4.66 -3.73
N VAL A 60 -13.38 5.09 -3.53
CA VAL A 60 -13.98 6.20 -4.27
C VAL A 60 -14.24 7.34 -3.30
N THR A 61 -13.86 8.55 -3.72
CA THR A 61 -14.09 9.80 -2.98
C THR A 61 -14.80 10.79 -3.89
N GLU A 62 -15.69 11.58 -3.35
CA GLU A 62 -16.24 12.74 -4.06
C GLU A 62 -15.36 13.97 -3.85
N GLU A 63 -14.86 14.55 -4.93
CA GLU A 63 -14.10 15.80 -4.92
C GLU A 63 -15.01 17.04 -4.98
N GLU A 64 -14.43 18.21 -4.72
CA GLU A 64 -15.10 19.50 -4.87
C GLU A 64 -15.66 19.63 -6.30
N GLY A 65 -16.98 19.78 -6.42
CA GLY A 65 -17.68 19.76 -7.70
C GLY A 65 -18.43 18.46 -8.02
N GLY A 66 -18.44 17.47 -7.11
CA GLY A 66 -19.30 16.29 -7.20
C GLY A 66 -18.75 15.16 -8.08
N HIS A 67 -17.48 15.24 -8.48
CA HIS A 67 -16.83 14.22 -9.30
C HIS A 67 -16.35 13.07 -8.43
N ALA A 68 -16.65 11.83 -8.85
CA ALA A 68 -16.17 10.63 -8.19
C ALA A 68 -14.76 10.29 -8.66
N VAL A 69 -13.80 10.25 -7.73
CA VAL A 69 -12.40 9.91 -7.99
C VAL A 69 -12.07 8.57 -7.36
N LEU A 70 -11.56 7.67 -8.18
CA LEU A 70 -11.10 6.35 -7.76
C LEU A 70 -9.61 6.38 -7.40
N SER A 71 -9.27 5.70 -6.31
CA SER A 71 -7.90 5.44 -5.91
C SER A 71 -7.73 3.98 -5.46
N ALA A 72 -6.53 3.46 -5.57
CA ALA A 72 -6.17 2.11 -5.17
C ALA A 72 -4.76 2.09 -4.58
N GLY A 73 -4.49 1.12 -3.71
CA GLY A 73 -3.17 0.92 -3.13
C GLY A 73 -3.09 -0.22 -2.14
N CYS A 74 -2.08 -0.14 -1.27
CA CYS A 74 -1.77 -1.13 -0.24
C CYS A 74 -2.02 -0.55 1.15
N LEU A 75 -2.59 -1.36 2.05
CA LEU A 75 -2.68 -1.08 3.48
C LEU A 75 -1.74 -2.01 4.25
N PRO A 76 -1.06 -1.51 5.30
CA PRO A 76 -0.30 -2.37 6.20
C PRO A 76 -1.24 -3.31 6.97
N GLN A 77 -0.71 -4.41 7.51
CA GLN A 77 -1.50 -5.35 8.30
C GLN A 77 -2.11 -4.67 9.54
N VAL A 78 -1.29 -3.93 10.29
CA VAL A 78 -1.71 -3.28 11.54
C VAL A 78 -2.56 -2.06 11.25
N GLY A 79 -3.75 -1.97 11.86
CA GLY A 79 -4.67 -0.84 11.73
C GLY A 79 -5.55 -0.88 10.47
N SER A 80 -5.38 -1.90 9.62
CA SER A 80 -6.25 -2.13 8.46
C SER A 80 -7.68 -2.51 8.87
N GLU A 81 -7.85 -3.13 10.04
CA GLU A 81 -9.14 -3.49 10.61
C GLU A 81 -10.05 -2.29 10.88
N PHE A 82 -9.46 -1.09 11.06
CA PHE A 82 -10.21 0.15 11.23
C PHE A 82 -10.46 0.87 9.90
N GLN A 83 -9.55 0.73 8.93
CA GLN A 83 -9.64 1.40 7.63
C GLN A 83 -10.56 0.66 6.64
N CYS A 84 -10.55 -0.67 6.69
CA CYS A 84 -11.36 -1.52 5.82
C CYS A 84 -12.79 -1.74 6.31
N ARG A 85 -13.14 -1.31 7.52
CA ARG A 85 -14.55 -1.23 7.95
C ARG A 85 -15.21 -0.10 7.19
N ASP A 86 -16.40 -0.35 6.63
CA ASP A 86 -17.17 0.59 5.81
C ASP A 86 -17.09 2.02 6.34
N MET A 87 -16.12 2.80 5.84
CA MET A 87 -15.93 4.18 6.22
C MET A 87 -16.99 5.02 5.51
N LEU A 88 -18.23 4.94 5.99
CA LEU A 88 -19.29 5.84 5.58
C LEU A 88 -19.14 7.14 6.36
N ASN A 89 -18.21 7.99 5.94
CA ASN A 89 -18.15 9.34 6.48
C ASN A 89 -19.24 10.18 5.78
N ALA A 90 -20.38 10.41 6.44
CA ALA A 90 -21.47 11.18 5.83
C ALA A 90 -21.06 12.62 5.45
N ARG A 91 -20.00 13.19 6.05
CA ARG A 91 -19.47 14.52 5.69
C ARG A 91 -18.51 14.48 4.50
N LEU A 92 -17.82 13.37 4.29
CA LEU A 92 -16.88 13.15 3.20
C LEU A 92 -17.32 11.89 2.46
N ARG A 93 -18.04 12.04 1.34
CA ARG A 93 -18.59 10.92 0.58
C ARG A 93 -17.44 10.05 0.03
N ILE A 94 -17.03 9.10 0.86
CA ILE A 94 -15.91 8.18 0.67
C ILE A 94 -16.44 6.76 0.89
N VAL A 95 -16.01 5.83 0.06
CA VAL A 95 -16.26 4.40 0.24
C VAL A 95 -15.00 3.64 -0.12
N MET A 96 -14.50 2.82 0.81
CA MET A 96 -13.33 1.96 0.63
C MET A 96 -13.74 0.49 0.72
N LYS A 97 -13.16 -0.34 -0.17
CA LYS A 97 -13.25 -1.80 -0.10
C LYS A 97 -11.84 -2.39 -0.07
N CYS A 98 -11.67 -3.49 0.65
CA CYS A 98 -10.40 -4.19 0.81
C CYS A 98 -10.50 -5.67 0.41
N CYS A 99 -9.36 -6.29 0.08
CA CYS A 99 -9.26 -7.72 -0.26
C CYS A 99 -7.85 -8.27 0.03
N THR A 100 -7.76 -9.59 0.20
CA THR A 100 -6.52 -10.35 0.48
C THR A 100 -6.49 -11.73 -0.20
N ASP A 101 -7.47 -12.05 -1.05
CA ASP A 101 -7.69 -13.40 -1.58
C ASP A 101 -6.65 -13.82 -2.64
N ARG A 102 -6.08 -12.86 -3.37
CA ARG A 102 -5.06 -13.09 -4.40
C ARG A 102 -4.35 -11.80 -4.80
N ASP A 103 -3.19 -11.93 -5.43
CA ASP A 103 -2.52 -10.81 -6.08
C ASP A 103 -3.47 -10.07 -7.04
N TYR A 104 -3.40 -8.74 -6.99
CA TYR A 104 -4.21 -7.81 -7.77
C TYR A 104 -5.72 -7.94 -7.54
N CYS A 105 -6.16 -8.49 -6.40
CA CYS A 105 -7.59 -8.64 -6.08
C CYS A 105 -8.36 -7.30 -6.17
N ASN A 106 -7.69 -6.18 -5.92
CA ASN A 106 -8.31 -4.86 -5.96
C ASN A 106 -8.71 -4.40 -7.36
N ARG A 107 -8.22 -5.03 -8.43
CA ARG A 107 -8.68 -4.76 -9.81
C ARG A 107 -10.15 -5.04 -10.04
N SER A 108 -10.72 -5.98 -9.27
CA SER A 108 -12.15 -6.33 -9.34
C SER A 108 -13.02 -5.52 -8.38
N LEU A 109 -12.43 -4.73 -7.49
CA LEU A 109 -13.21 -3.90 -6.57
C LEU A 109 -13.81 -2.70 -7.31
N ARG A 110 -15.10 -2.48 -7.08
CA ARG A 110 -15.89 -1.37 -7.64
C ARG A 110 -16.68 -0.72 -6.50
N PRO A 111 -16.04 0.08 -5.63
CA PRO A 111 -16.77 0.87 -4.65
C PRO A 111 -17.59 1.96 -5.36
N THR A 112 -18.77 2.28 -4.84
CA THR A 112 -19.68 3.28 -5.40
C THR A 112 -20.08 4.24 -4.28
N LEU A 113 -20.20 5.53 -4.61
CA LEU A 113 -20.66 6.53 -3.63
C LEU A 113 -22.08 6.19 -3.14
N PRO A 114 -22.39 6.41 -1.85
CA PRO A 114 -23.74 6.24 -1.34
C PRO A 114 -24.69 7.20 -2.06
N PRO A 115 -25.97 6.87 -2.28
CA PRO A 115 -26.91 7.76 -2.95
C PRO A 115 -27.01 9.11 -2.23
N LEU A 116 -27.24 10.19 -2.99
CA LEU A 116 -27.58 11.49 -2.42
C LEU A 116 -28.94 11.35 -1.73
N VAL A 117 -28.99 11.55 -0.41
CA VAL A 117 -30.26 11.64 0.30
C VAL A 117 -30.85 13.01 -0.01
N THR A 118 -31.64 13.12 -1.08
CA THR A 118 -32.47 14.30 -1.30
C THR A 118 -33.61 14.24 -0.29
N SER A 119 -33.64 15.16 0.66
CA SER A 119 -34.71 15.29 1.65
C SER A 119 -36.02 15.78 1.03
N GLU A 120 -36.45 15.26 -0.12
CA GLU A 120 -37.74 15.58 -0.73
C GLU A 120 -38.27 14.35 -1.50
N TYR A 121 -39.02 13.52 -0.78
CA TYR A 121 -40.10 12.74 -1.40
C TYR A 121 -41.35 12.89 -0.51
N VAL A 122 -41.85 14.13 -0.43
CA VAL A 122 -43.25 14.38 -0.09
C VAL A 122 -43.99 14.36 -1.42
N ASP A 123 -44.19 13.17 -1.99
CA ASP A 123 -45.19 13.03 -3.04
C ASP A 123 -46.52 12.74 -2.34
N SER A 124 -47.12 13.83 -1.84
CA SER A 124 -48.52 13.88 -1.49
C SER A 124 -49.33 13.69 -2.78
N ASN A 125 -49.53 12.43 -3.17
CA ASN A 125 -50.55 12.10 -4.15
C ASN A 125 -51.92 12.33 -3.48
N ILE A 126 -52.49 13.49 -3.82
CA ILE A 126 -53.88 13.92 -3.58
C ILE A 126 -54.83 13.00 -4.35
#